data_AF-C3Z3F9-F1
#
_entry.id   AF-C3Z3F9-F1
#
_cell.length_a   1.000
_cell.length_b   1.000
_cell.length_c   1.000
_cell.angle_alpha   90.00
_cell.angle_beta   90.00
_cell.angle_gamma   90.00
#
_symmetry.space_group_name_H-M   'P 1'
#
loop_
_entity.id
_entity.type
_entity.pdbx_description
1 polymer ?
#
loop_
_entity_poly.entity_id
_entity_poly.type
_entity_poly.pdbx_seq_one_letter_code
_entity_poly.pdbx_strand_id
1 'polypeptide(L)'
;TSPLPVWDGAWHILCTTWRSYNGAWQVYVDGKRMGSGSGLSKGGKVSTGGTWILGQDQDTVGGGFDASQAFIGDLSQVNLWSRVLSSAEIRKQWPKPCEHNGNVIDWTTTLIVMGGQVA
;
A
#
# COMPACT_ATOMS: atom_id res chain seq x y z
N THR A 1 16.54 2.08 -13.25
CA THR A 1 16.41 2.35 -11.80
C THR A 1 16.80 1.07 -11.08
N SER A 2 17.64 1.13 -10.05
CA SER A 2 17.95 -0.07 -9.24
C SER A 2 16.66 -0.59 -8.59
N PRO A 3 16.40 -1.90 -8.52
CA PRO A 3 15.26 -2.42 -7.76
C PRO A 3 15.36 -1.92 -6.32
N LEU A 4 14.20 -1.64 -5.72
CA LEU A 4 14.13 -1.35 -4.29
C LEU A 4 14.69 -2.58 -3.54
N PRO A 5 15.56 -2.40 -2.53
CA PRO A 5 16.17 -3.51 -1.80
C PRO A 5 15.17 -4.09 -0.78
N VAL A 6 14.06 -4.65 -1.28
CA VAL A 6 12.97 -5.23 -0.47
C VAL A 6 12.79 -6.73 -0.71
N TRP A 7 13.61 -7.31 -1.58
CA TRP A 7 13.56 -8.71 -2.01
C TRP A 7 14.71 -9.51 -1.41
N ASP A 8 15.00 -9.30 -0.12
CA ASP A 8 16.10 -9.95 0.60
C ASP A 8 15.61 -10.98 1.64
N GLY A 9 14.30 -11.20 1.72
CA GLY A 9 13.66 -12.10 2.68
C GLY A 9 13.43 -11.51 4.06
N ALA A 10 13.76 -10.24 4.28
CA ALA A 10 13.45 -9.53 5.52
C ALA A 10 12.10 -8.78 5.45
N TRP A 11 11.54 -8.48 6.62
CA TRP A 11 10.38 -7.60 6.73
C TRP A 11 10.79 -6.14 6.45
N HIS A 12 10.04 -5.49 5.57
CA HIS A 12 10.18 -4.07 5.28
C HIS A 12 8.87 -3.32 5.48
N ILE A 13 8.96 -2.05 5.89
CA ILE A 13 7.80 -1.15 5.90
C ILE A 13 7.79 -0.36 4.60
N LEU A 14 6.76 -0.58 3.78
CA LEU A 14 6.50 0.20 2.58
C LEU A 14 5.38 1.21 2.84
N CYS A 15 5.61 2.47 2.49
CA CYS A 15 4.56 3.48 2.48
C CYS A 15 4.57 4.22 1.15
N THR A 16 3.42 4.28 0.48
CA THR A 16 3.24 5.07 -0.73
C THR A 16 2.21 6.16 -0.48
N THR A 17 2.39 7.31 -1.11
CA THR A 17 1.43 8.42 -1.04
C THR A 17 1.09 8.91 -2.43
N TRP A 18 -0.12 9.44 -2.56
CA TRP A 18 -0.57 10.11 -3.77
C TRP A 18 -1.51 11.27 -3.43
N ARG A 19 -1.36 12.39 -4.13
CA ARG A 19 -2.21 13.58 -3.99
C ARG A 19 -2.77 14.00 -5.34
N SER A 20 -4.09 13.88 -5.50
CA SER A 20 -4.81 14.24 -6.72
C SER A 20 -4.46 15.63 -7.28
N TYR A 21 -4.52 16.69 -6.46
CA TYR A 21 -4.41 18.09 -6.90
C TYR A 21 -3.25 18.35 -7.88
N ASN A 22 -2.07 17.80 -7.62
CA ASN A 22 -0.89 17.96 -8.49
C ASN A 22 -0.27 16.62 -8.92
N GLY A 23 -0.93 15.50 -8.66
CA GLY A 23 -0.40 14.15 -8.91
C GLY A 23 0.89 13.85 -8.16
N ALA A 24 1.14 14.51 -7.02
CA ALA A 24 2.34 14.28 -6.23
C ALA A 24 2.30 12.89 -5.61
N TRP A 25 3.39 12.14 -5.75
CA TRP A 25 3.53 10.81 -5.19
C TRP A 25 4.88 10.64 -4.51
N GLN A 26 4.94 9.76 -3.51
CA GLN A 26 6.17 9.42 -2.80
C GLN A 26 6.16 7.94 -2.44
N VAL A 27 7.34 7.33 -2.41
CA VAL A 27 7.55 5.96 -1.97
C VAL A 27 8.60 5.96 -0.86
N TYR A 28 8.28 5.32 0.24
CA TYR A 28 9.14 5.13 1.41
C TYR A 28 9.38 3.65 1.64
N VAL A 29 10.62 3.31 2.01
CA VAL A 29 11.04 1.99 2.49
C VAL A 29 11.79 2.21 3.79
N ASP A 30 11.37 1.52 4.86
CA ASP A 30 11.97 1.58 6.20
C ASP A 30 12.16 3.02 6.70
N GLY A 31 11.11 3.84 6.51
CA GLY A 31 11.07 5.25 6.89
C GLY A 31 11.87 6.21 5.99
N LYS A 32 12.63 5.71 5.01
CA LYS A 32 13.42 6.52 4.07
C LYS A 32 12.68 6.73 2.76
N ARG A 33 12.68 7.95 2.23
CA ARG A 33 12.07 8.24 0.92
C ARG A 33 12.96 7.72 -0.19
N MET A 34 12.46 6.74 -0.94
CA MET A 34 13.18 6.09 -2.04
C MET A 34 12.85 6.70 -3.40
N GLY A 35 11.67 7.32 -3.53
CA GLY A 35 11.23 7.94 -4.76
C GLY A 35 10.15 8.98 -4.54
N SER A 36 10.05 9.92 -5.47
CA SER A 36 8.96 10.90 -5.51
C SER A 36 8.82 11.51 -6.88
N GLY A 37 7.63 12.02 -7.20
CA GLY A 37 7.37 12.76 -8.41
C GLY A 37 6.06 13.54 -8.34
N SER A 38 5.65 14.10 -9.46
CA SER A 38 4.39 14.81 -9.64
C SER A 38 3.76 14.49 -10.99
N GLY A 39 2.51 14.91 -11.21
CA GLY A 39 1.80 14.68 -12.47
C GLY A 39 1.12 13.32 -12.62
N LEU A 40 1.33 12.38 -11.69
CA LEU A 40 0.66 11.08 -11.72
C LEU A 40 -0.85 11.25 -11.48
N SER A 41 -1.67 11.00 -12.52
CA SER A 41 -3.13 11.13 -12.46
C SER A 41 -3.60 12.46 -11.84
N LYS A 42 -2.96 13.58 -12.22
CA LYS A 42 -3.30 14.92 -11.71
C LYS A 42 -4.78 15.25 -11.94
N GLY A 43 -5.48 15.66 -10.88
CA GLY A 43 -6.91 15.94 -10.90
C GLY A 43 -7.80 14.69 -10.91
N GLY A 44 -7.21 13.49 -10.91
CA GLY A 44 -7.95 12.23 -10.86
C GLY A 44 -8.64 12.01 -9.52
N LYS A 45 -9.61 11.08 -9.51
CA LYS A 45 -10.35 10.69 -8.31
C LYS A 45 -10.39 9.16 -8.23
N VAL A 46 -10.25 8.63 -7.02
CA VAL A 46 -10.58 7.23 -6.74
C VAL A 46 -12.10 7.13 -6.63
N SER A 47 -12.74 6.44 -7.57
CA SER A 47 -14.19 6.23 -7.57
C SER A 47 -14.62 5.33 -6.42
N THR A 48 -15.85 5.53 -5.93
CA THR A 48 -16.47 4.66 -4.92
C THR A 48 -17.00 3.38 -5.55
N GLY A 49 -17.28 2.36 -4.72
CA GLY A 49 -17.84 1.07 -5.17
C GLY A 49 -16.80 0.02 -5.59
N GLY A 50 -15.51 0.30 -5.41
CA GLY A 50 -14.44 -0.69 -5.61
C GLY A 50 -14.34 -1.70 -4.46
N THR A 51 -13.56 -2.77 -4.69
CA THR A 51 -13.23 -3.80 -3.71
C THR A 51 -11.71 -3.88 -3.56
N TRP A 52 -11.21 -3.87 -2.33
CA TRP A 52 -9.79 -4.07 -2.05
C TRP A 52 -9.43 -5.55 -2.05
N ILE A 53 -8.37 -5.92 -2.76
CA ILE A 53 -7.81 -7.27 -2.79
C ILE A 53 -6.32 -7.19 -2.43
N LEU A 54 -5.87 -8.14 -1.63
CA LEU A 54 -4.46 -8.34 -1.33
C LEU A 54 -4.03 -9.68 -1.92
N GLY A 55 -2.80 -9.76 -2.41
CA GLY A 55 -2.23 -11.01 -2.92
C GLY A 55 -2.44 -11.26 -4.42
N GLN A 56 -3.37 -10.55 -5.07
CA GLN A 56 -3.74 -10.76 -6.48
C GLN A 56 -3.92 -9.42 -7.22
N ASP A 57 -3.71 -9.43 -8.53
CA ASP A 57 -3.98 -8.30 -9.43
C ASP A 57 -5.39 -8.39 -10.03
N GLN A 58 -6.17 -7.31 -9.94
CA GLN A 58 -7.57 -7.28 -10.38
C GLN A 58 -7.73 -6.78 -11.83
N ASP A 59 -8.13 -7.67 -12.74
CA ASP A 59 -8.57 -7.27 -14.09
C ASP A 59 -10.06 -6.85 -14.14
N THR A 60 -10.84 -7.29 -13.16
CA THR A 60 -12.23 -6.88 -12.94
C THR A 60 -12.50 -6.67 -11.45
N VAL A 61 -13.57 -5.97 -11.09
CA VAL A 61 -13.89 -5.72 -9.67
C VAL A 61 -14.11 -7.05 -8.95
N GLY A 62 -13.16 -7.39 -8.06
CA GLY A 62 -13.19 -8.62 -7.25
C GLY A 62 -12.74 -9.89 -7.96
N GLY A 63 -12.20 -9.83 -9.19
CA GLY A 63 -11.80 -11.03 -9.92
C GLY A 63 -10.96 -10.77 -11.16
N GLY A 64 -10.88 -11.78 -12.04
CA GLY A 64 -9.98 -11.76 -13.20
C GLY A 64 -8.51 -11.94 -12.80
N PHE A 65 -8.25 -12.75 -11.77
CA PHE A 65 -6.90 -12.97 -11.27
C PHE A 65 -6.09 -13.89 -12.20
N ASP A 66 -4.83 -13.52 -12.45
CA ASP A 66 -3.84 -14.38 -13.08
C ASP A 66 -2.79 -14.84 -12.04
N ALA A 67 -2.57 -16.14 -11.94
CA ALA A 67 -1.62 -16.72 -10.99
C ALA A 67 -0.18 -16.23 -11.20
N SER A 68 0.20 -15.81 -12.41
CA SER A 68 1.50 -15.25 -12.72
C SER A 68 1.73 -13.84 -12.15
N GLN A 69 0.67 -13.16 -11.75
CA GLN A 69 0.70 -11.82 -11.14
C GLN A 69 0.45 -11.86 -9.62
N ALA A 70 0.28 -13.06 -9.05
CA ALA A 70 0.07 -13.25 -7.63
C ALA A 70 1.30 -12.81 -6.80
N PHE A 71 1.04 -12.20 -5.67
CA PHE A 71 2.08 -11.94 -4.67
C PHE A 71 2.39 -13.21 -3.89
N ILE A 72 3.68 -13.52 -3.73
CA ILE A 72 4.17 -14.66 -2.94
C ILE A 72 5.04 -14.09 -1.83
N GLY A 73 4.60 -14.22 -0.59
CA GLY A 73 5.29 -13.73 0.59
C GLY A 73 4.31 -13.42 1.72
N ASP A 74 4.81 -12.70 2.72
CA ASP A 74 4.02 -12.35 3.90
C ASP A 74 3.61 -10.87 3.86
N LEU A 75 2.36 -10.60 4.25
CA LEU A 75 1.84 -9.24 4.43
C LEU A 75 1.33 -9.07 5.86
N SER A 76 1.56 -7.89 6.42
CA SER A 76 1.07 -7.53 7.74
C SER A 76 0.84 -6.03 7.80
N GLN A 77 -0.06 -5.59 8.68
CA GLN A 77 -0.26 -4.18 9.02
C GLN A 77 -0.60 -3.27 7.82
N VAL A 78 -1.38 -3.79 6.87
CA VAL A 78 -1.86 -3.00 5.73
C VAL A 78 -2.89 -2.00 6.21
N ASN A 79 -2.56 -0.72 6.06
CA ASN A 79 -3.39 0.40 6.47
C ASN A 79 -3.53 1.42 5.35
N LEU A 80 -4.67 2.12 5.31
CA LEU A 80 -4.96 3.13 4.30
C LEU A 80 -5.59 4.38 4.91
N TRP A 81 -5.13 5.54 4.44
CA TRP A 81 -5.64 6.85 4.83
C TRP A 81 -6.24 7.60 3.64
N SER A 82 -7.27 8.39 3.91
CA SER A 82 -7.89 9.29 2.91
C SER A 82 -7.12 10.61 2.72
N ARG A 83 -5.89 10.70 3.26
CA ARG A 83 -5.02 11.88 3.22
C ARG A 83 -3.57 11.46 3.03
N VAL A 84 -2.76 12.40 2.57
CA VAL A 84 -1.31 12.21 2.53
C VAL A 84 -0.74 12.29 3.94
N LEU A 85 -0.02 11.26 4.36
CA LEU A 85 0.79 11.30 5.57
C LEU A 85 2.05 12.13 5.33
N SER A 86 2.44 12.94 6.31
CA SER A 86 3.70 13.67 6.27
C SER A 86 4.88 12.73 6.43
N SER A 87 6.06 13.16 5.98
CA SER A 87 7.29 12.37 6.16
C SER A 87 7.63 12.12 7.64
N ALA A 88 7.18 12.99 8.55
CA ALA A 88 7.37 12.79 9.99
C ALA A 88 6.45 11.69 10.53
N GLU A 89 5.20 11.64 10.07
CA GLU A 89 4.27 10.55 10.41
C GLU A 89 4.79 9.22 9.88
N ILE A 90 5.22 9.15 8.62
CA ILE A 90 5.76 7.92 8.02
C ILE A 90 7.01 7.44 8.75
N ARG A 91 7.94 8.35 9.10
CA ARG A 91 9.14 7.98 9.86
C ARG A 91 8.81 7.44 11.26
N LYS A 92 7.75 7.91 11.91
CA LYS A 92 7.33 7.41 13.21
C LYS A 92 6.84 5.96 13.15
N GLN A 93 6.41 5.49 11.97
CA GLN A 93 6.02 4.10 11.77
C GLN A 93 7.19 3.12 11.78
N TRP A 94 8.41 3.63 11.75
CA TRP A 94 9.62 2.84 11.86
C TRP A 94 10.37 3.17 13.18
N PRO A 95 10.89 2.18 13.94
CA PRO A 95 10.86 0.73 13.71
C PRO A 95 9.65 0.03 14.35
N LYS A 96 8.68 0.77 14.87
CA LYS A 96 7.49 0.24 15.55
C LYS A 96 6.28 0.35 14.61
N PRO A 97 6.03 -0.67 13.77
CA PRO A 97 4.91 -0.63 12.83
C PRO A 97 3.54 -0.73 13.53
N CYS A 98 3.50 -1.34 14.72
CA CYS A 98 2.29 -1.52 15.49
C CYS A 98 1.86 -0.16 16.08
N GLU A 99 0.56 0.17 16.00
CA GLU A 99 -0.09 1.43 16.44
C GLU A 99 -0.42 2.47 15.34
N HIS A 100 -0.59 2.02 14.09
CA HIS A 100 -1.09 2.88 13.02
C HIS A 100 -2.42 2.39 12.49
N ASN A 101 -3.47 3.16 12.75
CA ASN A 101 -4.83 2.86 12.33
C ASN A 101 -5.19 3.78 11.16
N GLY A 102 -5.34 3.19 9.97
CA GLY A 102 -5.87 3.90 8.81
C GLY A 102 -7.34 4.26 9.00
N ASN A 103 -7.75 5.43 8.50
CA ASN A 103 -9.15 5.84 8.57
C ASN A 103 -10.00 5.29 7.41
N VAL A 104 -9.39 4.56 6.47
CA VAL A 104 -10.07 3.87 5.36
C VAL A 104 -9.92 2.35 5.50
N ILE A 105 -8.70 1.88 5.75
CA ILE A 105 -8.42 0.48 6.11
C ILE A 105 -7.57 0.51 7.36
N ASP A 106 -8.06 -0.15 8.40
CA ASP A 106 -7.32 -0.46 9.63
C ASP A 106 -7.14 -1.97 9.70
N TRP A 107 -5.89 -2.44 9.64
CA TRP A 107 -5.55 -3.87 9.64
C TRP A 107 -6.15 -4.64 10.81
N THR A 108 -6.32 -3.98 11.96
CA THR A 108 -6.74 -4.61 13.20
C THR A 108 -8.25 -4.74 13.35
N THR A 109 -9.02 -3.88 12.67
CA THR A 109 -10.48 -3.77 12.84
C THR A 109 -11.27 -4.02 11.56
N THR A 110 -10.64 -3.91 10.39
CA THR A 110 -11.29 -4.17 9.10
C THR A 110 -11.55 -5.67 8.94
N LEU A 111 -12.76 -6.04 8.52
CA LEU A 111 -13.06 -7.43 8.17
C LEU A 111 -12.27 -7.83 6.92
N ILE A 112 -11.33 -8.76 7.09
CA ILE A 112 -10.57 -9.37 6.00
C ILE A 112 -11.14 -10.77 5.77
N VAL A 113 -11.62 -11.02 4.55
CA VAL A 113 -12.09 -12.36 4.14
C VAL A 113 -10.96 -13.05 3.41
N MET A 114 -10.56 -14.23 3.90
CA MET A 114 -9.52 -15.04 3.25
C MET A 114 -10.15 -15.92 2.17
N GLY A 115 -9.50 -16.00 1.01
CA GLY A 115 -9.89 -16.87 -0.10
C GLY A 115 -8.66 -17.47 -0.76
N GLY A 116 -8.74 -18.74 -1.16
CA GLY A 116 -7.60 -19.47 -1.72
C GLY A 116 -6.58 -19.89 -0.66
N GLN A 117 -5.31 -19.92 -1.03
CA GLN A 117 -4.21 -20.39 -0.18
C GLN A 117 -3.57 -19.21 0.57
N VAL A 118 -4.12 -18.90 1.74
CA VAL A 118 -3.62 -17.87 2.67
C VAL A 118 -3.54 -18.49 4.06
N ALA A 119 -2.47 -18.21 4.81
CA ALA A 119 -2.19 -18.77 6.14
C ALA A 119 -2.04 -17.68 7.19
#